data_AF-A0AAP2DZV5-F1
#
_entry.id   AF-A0AAP2DZV5-F1
#
_cell.length_a   1.000
_cell.length_b   1.000
_cell.length_c   1.000
_cell.angle_alpha   90.00
_cell.angle_beta   90.00
_cell.angle_gamma   90.00
#
_symmetry.space_group_name_H-M   'P 1'
#
loop_
_entity.id
_entity.type
_entity.pdbx_description
1 polymer ?
#
loop_
_entity_poly.entity_id
_entity_poly.type
_entity_poly.pdbx_seq_one_letter_code
_entity_poly.pdbx_strand_id
1 'polypeptide(L)'
;MRKNRVFGIAAMVAILLLTGTVAYMASEGISVRLLEASLREEKLKAETMLSEKLQLEKEIVKQEAALSTLRETNGALQYNVDRMAREVNDRDARIRAMRREYAGATRLKQQHEALQTEHEAQAVDLADARRSQKGMLRVQEDLEQTIALLLQQNKNLTGELHAWRLSAVKDVRVEPYRKNERLTLRARKTRKLVVHVDVASRVEDLQFRITDPAGRVLSAEAGKISTTVVNDGIPPKYVASTRQTVLKEYPYKRVAMVFTPSERLEAGIYQIDILNDTESIGSLQVKFR
;
A
#
# COMPACT_ATOMS: atom_id res chain seq x y z
N MET A 1 -123.48 11.61 133.98
CA MET A 1 -122.06 11.38 133.61
C MET A 1 -121.82 10.67 132.25
N ARG A 2 -122.75 10.72 131.27
CA ARG A 2 -122.58 10.06 129.94
C ARG A 2 -122.08 10.97 128.79
N LYS A 3 -121.99 12.30 128.99
CA LYS A 3 -121.64 13.27 127.93
C LYS A 3 -120.14 13.41 127.64
N ASN A 4 -119.24 13.02 128.56
CA ASN A 4 -117.79 13.20 128.38
C ASN A 4 -117.11 12.07 127.57
N ARG A 5 -117.75 10.91 127.39
CA ARG A 5 -117.19 9.78 126.61
C ARG A 5 -117.38 9.94 125.10
N VAL A 6 -118.45 10.60 124.67
CA VAL A 6 -118.75 10.83 123.24
C VAL A 6 -117.79 11.88 122.64
N PHE A 7 -117.44 12.91 123.41
CA PHE A 7 -116.46 13.92 122.99
C PHE A 7 -115.05 13.35 122.82
N GLY A 8 -114.63 12.40 123.68
CA GLY A 8 -113.31 11.77 123.57
C GLY A 8 -113.14 10.90 122.31
N ILE A 9 -114.20 10.16 121.92
CA ILE A 9 -114.16 9.30 120.73
C ILE A 9 -114.20 10.14 119.45
N ALA A 10 -115.02 11.20 119.41
CA ALA A 10 -115.08 12.11 118.26
C ALA A 10 -113.74 12.84 118.03
N ALA A 11 -113.07 13.28 119.11
CA ALA A 11 -111.74 13.89 119.01
C ALA A 11 -110.68 12.90 118.51
N MET A 12 -110.73 11.64 118.94
CA MET A 12 -109.77 10.62 118.50
C MET A 12 -109.95 10.26 117.02
N VAL A 13 -111.19 10.17 116.53
CA VAL A 13 -111.50 9.93 115.10
C VAL A 13 -111.09 11.13 114.24
N ALA A 14 -111.28 12.36 114.71
CA ALA A 14 -110.84 13.56 114.00
C ALA A 14 -109.30 13.63 113.89
N ILE A 15 -108.58 13.27 114.95
CA ILE A 15 -107.11 13.20 114.93
C ILE A 15 -106.61 12.11 113.98
N LEU A 16 -107.26 10.94 113.95
CA LEU A 16 -106.92 9.85 113.03
C LEU A 16 -107.19 10.19 111.56
N LEU A 17 -108.27 10.92 111.28
CA LEU A 17 -108.55 11.42 109.94
C LEU A 17 -107.56 12.51 109.52
N LEU A 18 -107.18 13.42 110.43
CA LEU A 18 -106.18 14.45 110.16
C LEU A 18 -104.77 13.86 109.98
N THR A 19 -104.38 12.85 110.75
CA THR A 19 -103.08 12.19 110.56
C THR A 19 -103.08 11.34 109.30
N GLY A 20 -104.21 10.72 108.95
CA GLY A 20 -104.38 10.00 107.69
C GLY A 20 -104.27 10.90 106.45
N THR A 21 -104.90 12.08 106.46
CA THR A 21 -104.81 13.04 105.34
C THR A 21 -103.42 13.65 105.21
N VAL A 22 -102.75 13.96 106.34
CA VAL A 22 -101.35 14.44 106.33
C VAL A 22 -100.39 13.37 105.84
N ALA A 23 -100.57 12.10 106.24
CA ALA A 23 -99.76 10.99 105.76
C ALA A 23 -99.96 10.71 104.26
N TYR A 24 -101.21 10.79 103.77
CA TYR A 24 -101.53 10.65 102.36
C TYR A 24 -100.87 11.78 101.53
N MET A 25 -101.02 13.04 101.95
CA MET A 25 -100.36 14.19 101.31
C MET A 25 -98.83 14.10 101.36
N ALA A 26 -98.25 13.57 102.43
CA ALA A 26 -96.82 13.32 102.52
C ALA A 26 -96.38 12.20 101.57
N SER A 27 -97.16 11.13 101.41
CA SER A 27 -96.83 10.01 100.52
C SER A 27 -96.97 10.35 99.03
N GLU A 28 -97.99 11.13 98.65
CA GLU A 28 -98.11 11.70 97.31
C GLU A 28 -97.00 12.74 97.08
N GLY A 29 -96.68 13.58 98.07
CA GLY A 29 -95.56 14.51 97.99
C GLY A 29 -94.19 13.84 97.84
N ILE A 30 -93.96 12.70 98.50
CA ILE A 30 -92.75 11.88 98.35
C ILE A 30 -92.72 11.24 96.96
N SER A 31 -93.84 10.71 96.49
CA SER A 31 -93.95 10.09 95.15
C SER A 31 -93.73 11.13 94.03
N VAL A 32 -94.29 12.33 94.17
CA VAL A 32 -94.08 13.46 93.26
C VAL A 32 -92.62 13.91 93.30
N ARG A 33 -91.99 14.01 94.48
CA ARG A 33 -90.56 14.35 94.59
C ARG A 33 -89.65 13.29 93.99
N LEU A 34 -89.97 12.00 94.14
CA LEU A 34 -89.20 10.90 93.55
C LEU A 34 -89.35 10.91 92.01
N LEU A 35 -90.56 11.16 91.52
CA LEU A 35 -90.84 11.28 90.09
C LEU A 35 -90.13 12.50 89.49
N GLU A 36 -90.18 13.65 90.16
CA GLU A 36 -89.43 14.86 89.78
C GLU A 36 -87.91 14.62 89.78
N ALA A 37 -87.37 13.90 90.77
CA ALA A 37 -85.96 13.54 90.82
C ALA A 37 -85.57 12.62 89.64
N SER A 38 -86.37 11.59 89.35
CA SER A 38 -86.14 10.69 88.21
C SER A 38 -86.25 11.41 86.86
N LEU A 39 -87.22 12.33 86.71
CA LEU A 39 -87.40 13.14 85.52
C LEU A 39 -86.23 14.12 85.33
N ARG A 40 -85.68 14.69 86.40
CA ARG A 40 -84.48 15.54 86.33
C ARG A 40 -83.24 14.73 85.98
N GLU A 41 -83.08 13.53 86.54
CA GLU A 41 -81.97 12.63 86.21
C GLU A 41 -82.04 12.19 84.74
N GLU A 42 -83.23 11.83 84.26
CA GLU A 42 -83.46 11.45 82.86
C GLU A 42 -83.24 12.63 81.92
N LYS A 43 -83.68 13.86 82.28
CA LYS A 43 -83.35 15.08 81.55
C LYS A 43 -81.86 15.35 81.49
N LEU A 44 -81.15 15.21 82.62
CA LEU A 44 -79.71 15.42 82.66
C LEU A 44 -78.98 14.38 81.80
N LYS A 45 -79.40 13.11 81.83
CA LYS A 45 -78.90 12.07 80.91
C LYS A 45 -79.19 12.39 79.44
N ALA A 46 -80.38 12.89 79.13
CA ALA A 46 -80.74 13.30 77.77
C ALA A 46 -79.89 14.50 77.31
N GLU A 47 -79.64 15.47 78.19
CA GLU A 47 -78.77 16.62 77.91
C GLU A 47 -77.31 16.21 77.73
N THR A 48 -76.78 15.29 78.55
CA THR A 48 -75.41 14.77 78.39
C THR A 48 -75.28 13.97 77.11
N MET A 49 -76.24 13.09 76.80
CA MET A 49 -76.25 12.32 75.54
C MET A 49 -76.35 13.25 74.32
N LEU A 50 -77.13 14.33 74.41
CA LEU A 50 -77.21 15.33 73.36
C LEU A 50 -75.86 16.05 73.19
N SER A 51 -75.19 16.42 74.28
CA SER A 51 -73.86 17.04 74.23
C SER A 51 -72.82 16.10 73.61
N GLU A 52 -72.79 14.84 74.02
CA GLU A 52 -71.91 13.81 73.45
C GLU A 52 -72.20 13.59 71.97
N LYS A 53 -73.48 13.50 71.59
CA LYS A 53 -73.88 13.40 70.18
C LYS A 53 -73.40 14.59 69.37
N LEU A 54 -73.62 15.82 69.86
CA LEU A 54 -73.16 17.04 69.20
C LEU A 54 -71.63 17.10 69.10
N GLN A 55 -70.91 16.58 70.09
CA GLN A 55 -69.45 16.49 70.04
C GLN A 55 -69.00 15.48 68.98
N LEU A 56 -69.60 14.29 68.95
CA LEU A 56 -69.30 13.27 67.93
C LEU A 56 -69.66 13.75 66.52
N GLU A 57 -70.78 14.45 66.33
CA GLU A 57 -71.14 15.08 65.05
C GLU A 57 -70.08 16.10 64.61
N LYS A 58 -69.58 16.93 65.53
CA LYS A 58 -68.48 17.86 65.22
C LYS A 58 -67.19 17.13 64.86
N GLU A 59 -66.86 16.05 65.55
CA GLU A 59 -65.67 15.24 65.26
C GLU A 59 -65.80 14.53 63.90
N ILE A 60 -66.97 14.00 63.55
CA ILE A 60 -67.25 13.42 62.24
C ILE A 60 -67.04 14.47 61.15
N VAL A 61 -67.64 15.66 61.27
CA VAL A 61 -67.46 16.74 60.28
C VAL A 61 -65.98 17.13 60.14
N LYS A 62 -65.23 17.19 61.25
CA LYS A 62 -63.79 17.48 61.22
C LYS A 62 -62.99 16.37 60.54
N GLN A 63 -63.32 15.11 60.81
CA GLN A 63 -62.66 13.96 60.19
C GLN A 63 -62.99 13.87 58.69
N GLU A 64 -64.23 14.14 58.29
CA GLU A 64 -64.64 14.22 56.89
C GLU A 64 -63.89 15.32 56.14
N ALA A 65 -63.76 16.51 56.73
CA ALA A 65 -62.96 17.59 56.17
C ALA A 65 -61.48 17.19 56.02
N ALA A 66 -60.89 16.56 57.05
CA ALA A 66 -59.51 16.06 56.99
C ALA A 66 -59.32 14.97 55.91
N LEU A 67 -60.29 14.06 55.76
CA LEU A 67 -60.28 13.03 54.71
C LEU A 67 -60.38 13.66 53.31
N SER A 68 -61.19 14.70 53.14
CA SER A 68 -61.27 15.44 51.87
C SER A 68 -59.91 16.06 51.51
N THR A 69 -59.29 16.78 52.45
CA THR A 69 -57.96 17.38 52.25
C THR A 69 -56.89 16.33 51.98
N LEU A 70 -56.94 15.18 52.67
CA LEU A 70 -56.01 14.07 52.42
C LEU A 70 -56.20 13.46 51.03
N ARG A 71 -57.44 13.34 50.54
CA ARG A 71 -57.72 12.87 49.18
C ARG A 71 -57.22 13.85 48.12
N GLU A 72 -57.43 15.14 48.32
CA GLU A 72 -56.94 16.20 47.43
C GLU A 72 -55.41 16.23 47.39
N THR A 73 -54.75 16.19 48.55
CA THR A 73 -53.28 16.16 48.62
C THR A 73 -52.70 14.89 48.02
N ASN A 74 -53.33 13.73 48.25
CA ASN A 74 -52.92 12.47 47.61
C ASN A 74 -53.09 12.52 46.08
N GLY A 75 -54.19 13.09 45.58
CA GLY A 75 -54.38 13.32 44.14
C GLY A 75 -53.32 14.23 43.53
N ALA A 76 -52.98 15.33 44.21
CA ALA A 76 -51.93 16.24 43.79
C ALA A 76 -50.53 15.59 43.81
N LEU A 77 -50.25 14.77 44.84
CA LEU A 77 -49.01 14.00 44.93
C LEU A 77 -48.91 12.96 43.82
N GLN A 78 -49.98 12.21 43.54
CA GLN A 78 -50.02 11.24 42.45
C GLN A 78 -49.75 11.92 41.09
N TYR A 79 -50.37 13.07 40.83
CA TYR A 79 -50.10 13.85 39.63
C TYR A 79 -48.63 14.29 39.53
N ASN A 80 -48.03 14.73 40.64
CA ASN A 80 -46.61 15.11 40.66
C ASN A 80 -45.69 13.91 40.43
N VAL A 81 -46.00 12.74 41.00
CA VAL A 81 -45.27 11.49 40.77
C VAL A 81 -45.33 11.11 39.30
N ASP A 82 -46.52 11.12 38.69
CA ASP A 82 -46.69 10.79 37.28
C ASP A 82 -45.93 11.76 36.36
N ARG A 83 -45.96 13.06 36.69
CA ARG A 83 -45.19 14.08 35.96
C ARG A 83 -43.69 13.85 36.08
N MET A 84 -43.18 13.60 37.29
CA MET A 84 -41.76 13.32 37.52
C MET A 84 -41.33 12.04 36.82
N ALA A 85 -42.16 11.00 36.83
CA ALA A 85 -41.88 9.75 36.12
C ALA A 85 -41.73 9.97 34.61
N ARG A 86 -42.60 10.80 34.00
CA ARG A 86 -42.46 11.19 32.58
C ARG A 86 -41.17 11.97 32.34
N GLU A 87 -40.86 12.94 33.19
CA GLU A 87 -39.64 13.74 33.05
C GLU A 87 -38.36 12.89 33.18
N VAL A 88 -38.34 11.93 34.10
CA VAL A 88 -37.24 10.96 34.23
C VAL A 88 -37.10 10.13 32.96
N ASN A 89 -38.21 9.58 32.44
CA ASN A 89 -38.18 8.81 31.20
C ASN A 89 -37.67 9.63 29.99
N ASP A 90 -38.09 10.88 29.87
CA ASP A 90 -37.63 11.79 28.81
C ASP A 90 -36.14 12.09 28.95
N ARG A 91 -35.67 12.37 30.18
CA ARG A 91 -34.24 12.60 30.44
C ARG A 91 -33.41 11.35 30.15
N ASP A 92 -33.88 10.16 30.52
CA ASP A 92 -33.22 8.89 30.21
C ASP A 92 -33.18 8.59 28.71
N ALA A 93 -34.23 8.95 27.97
CA ALA A 93 -34.22 8.87 26.50
C ALA A 93 -33.16 9.81 25.90
N ARG A 94 -33.07 11.05 26.38
CA ARG A 94 -32.04 12.02 25.94
C ARG A 94 -30.62 11.57 26.28
N ILE A 95 -30.40 11.04 27.48
CA ILE A 95 -29.09 10.50 27.89
C ILE A 95 -28.69 9.34 26.97
N ARG A 96 -29.63 8.43 26.65
CA ARG A 96 -29.36 7.34 25.71
C ARG A 96 -29.03 7.84 24.29
N ALA A 97 -29.73 8.87 23.81
CA ALA A 97 -29.43 9.50 22.52
C ALA A 97 -28.02 10.13 22.52
N MET A 98 -27.70 10.94 23.53
CA MET A 98 -26.37 11.57 23.66
C MET A 98 -25.24 10.53 23.75
N ARG A 99 -25.45 9.41 24.44
CA ARG A 99 -24.47 8.31 24.49
C ARG A 99 -24.20 7.70 23.11
N ARG A 100 -25.24 7.54 22.28
CA ARG A 100 -25.09 7.04 20.90
C ARG A 100 -24.34 8.03 20.02
N GLU A 101 -24.67 9.31 20.12
CA GLU A 101 -23.96 10.38 19.40
C GLU A 101 -22.49 10.45 19.81
N TYR A 102 -22.19 10.39 21.10
CA TYR A 102 -20.81 10.38 21.59
C TYR A 102 -20.03 9.18 21.07
N ALA A 103 -20.62 7.97 21.10
CA ALA A 103 -20.00 6.78 20.53
C ALA A 103 -19.75 6.93 19.02
N GLY A 104 -20.69 7.54 18.28
CA GLY A 104 -20.52 7.89 16.87
C GLY A 104 -19.36 8.88 16.65
N ALA A 105 -19.27 9.92 17.47
CA ALA A 105 -18.20 10.92 17.41
C ALA A 105 -16.83 10.32 17.73
N THR A 106 -16.74 9.43 18.73
CA THR A 106 -15.50 8.70 19.03
C THR A 106 -15.07 7.83 17.85
N ARG A 107 -16.00 7.12 17.22
CA ARG A 107 -15.71 6.31 16.03
C ARG A 107 -15.25 7.17 14.86
N LEU A 108 -15.87 8.32 14.64
CA LEU A 108 -15.48 9.26 13.58
C LEU A 108 -14.08 9.82 13.85
N LYS A 109 -13.75 10.14 15.11
CA LYS A 109 -12.40 10.58 15.51
C LYS A 109 -11.35 9.50 15.23
N GLN A 110 -11.64 8.24 15.59
CA GLN A 110 -10.76 7.11 15.29
C GLN A 110 -10.55 6.91 13.78
N GLN A 111 -11.61 7.05 12.98
CA GLN A 111 -11.51 6.99 11.53
C GLN A 111 -10.65 8.13 10.96
N HIS A 112 -10.79 9.34 11.49
CA HIS A 112 -9.97 10.48 11.07
C HIS A 112 -8.50 10.29 11.42
N GLU A 113 -8.18 9.80 12.64
CA GLU A 113 -6.81 9.49 13.05
C GLU A 113 -6.20 8.39 12.15
N ALA A 114 -6.96 7.32 11.88
CA ALA A 114 -6.52 6.26 10.97
C ALA A 114 -6.25 6.81 9.55
N LEU A 115 -7.16 7.63 9.01
CA LEU A 115 -7.00 8.24 7.68
C LEU A 115 -5.77 9.16 7.63
N GLN A 116 -5.51 9.91 8.71
CA GLN A 116 -4.33 10.76 8.79
C GLN A 116 -3.04 9.93 8.80
N THR A 117 -2.99 8.85 9.57
CA THR A 117 -1.82 7.95 9.57
C THR A 117 -1.59 7.30 8.20
N GLU A 118 -2.67 6.93 7.50
CA GLU A 118 -2.59 6.38 6.15
C GLU A 118 -2.09 7.41 5.15
N HIS A 119 -2.56 8.65 5.23
CA HIS A 119 -2.09 9.75 4.39
C HIS A 119 -0.59 10.06 4.63
N GLU A 120 -0.14 10.03 5.89
CA GLU A 120 1.27 10.20 6.22
C GLU A 120 2.12 9.05 5.65
N ALA A 121 1.66 7.80 5.74
CA ALA A 121 2.32 6.65 5.13
C ALA A 121 2.40 6.77 3.59
N GLN A 122 1.30 7.15 2.94
CA GLN A 122 1.27 7.36 1.48
C GLN A 122 2.22 8.49 1.05
N ALA A 123 2.36 9.55 1.85
CA ALA A 123 3.31 10.62 1.56
C ALA A 123 4.78 10.15 1.62
N VAL A 124 5.10 9.25 2.56
CA VAL A 124 6.43 8.60 2.63
C VAL A 124 6.65 7.71 1.41
N ASP A 125 5.69 6.86 1.07
CA ASP A 125 5.79 5.97 -0.10
C ASP A 125 5.99 6.74 -1.41
N LEU A 126 5.27 7.85 -1.58
CA LEU A 126 5.44 8.74 -2.72
C LEU A 126 6.82 9.41 -2.77
N ALA A 127 7.37 9.79 -1.62
CA ALA A 127 8.70 10.36 -1.53
C ALA A 127 9.78 9.33 -1.92
N ASP A 128 9.64 8.09 -1.46
CA ASP A 128 10.57 7.00 -1.78
C ASP A 128 10.44 6.53 -3.22
N ALA A 129 9.24 6.46 -3.77
CA ALA A 129 9.01 6.19 -5.19
C ALA A 129 9.68 7.26 -6.08
N ARG A 130 9.56 8.54 -5.72
CA ARG A 130 10.25 9.64 -6.44
C ARG A 130 11.76 9.54 -6.36
N ARG A 131 12.30 9.18 -5.19
CA ARG A 131 13.75 8.95 -5.02
C ARG A 131 14.23 7.78 -5.89
N SER A 132 13.49 6.68 -5.89
CA SER A 132 13.77 5.51 -6.73
C SER A 132 13.75 5.86 -8.22
N GLN A 133 12.71 6.57 -8.68
CA GLN A 133 12.59 7.03 -10.06
C GLN A 133 13.79 7.91 -10.46
N LYS A 134 14.18 8.87 -9.61
CA LYS A 134 15.36 9.71 -9.87
C LYS A 134 16.65 8.89 -9.90
N GLY A 135 16.75 7.85 -9.09
CA GLY A 135 17.87 6.89 -9.12
C GLY A 135 17.93 6.15 -10.46
N MET A 136 16.80 5.62 -10.94
CA MET A 136 16.71 4.92 -12.22
C MET A 136 17.07 5.82 -13.40
N LEU A 137 16.63 7.08 -13.40
CA LEU A 137 16.99 8.05 -14.46
C LEU A 137 18.50 8.29 -14.52
N ARG A 138 19.19 8.39 -13.38
CA ARG A 138 20.66 8.51 -13.36
C ARG A 138 21.34 7.27 -13.93
N VAL A 139 20.88 6.08 -13.55
CA VAL A 139 21.41 4.82 -14.10
C VAL A 139 21.19 4.76 -15.61
N GLN A 140 20.05 5.23 -16.11
CA GLN A 140 19.78 5.32 -17.54
C GLN A 140 20.77 6.27 -18.24
N GLU A 141 20.99 7.47 -17.70
CA GLU A 141 21.98 8.42 -18.22
C GLU A 141 23.40 7.82 -18.26
N ASP A 142 23.82 7.14 -17.19
CA ASP A 142 25.13 6.48 -17.12
C ASP A 142 25.26 5.35 -18.17
N LEU A 143 24.20 4.58 -18.37
CA LEU A 143 24.16 3.52 -19.40
C LEU A 143 24.21 4.10 -20.81
N GLU A 144 23.48 5.18 -21.09
CA GLU A 144 23.52 5.86 -22.38
C GLU A 144 24.91 6.41 -22.70
N GLN A 145 25.60 7.01 -21.71
CA GLN A 145 26.99 7.44 -21.85
C GLN A 145 27.94 6.27 -22.11
N THR A 146 27.76 5.17 -21.39
CA THR A 146 28.57 3.95 -21.57
C THR A 146 28.36 3.36 -22.97
N ILE A 147 27.12 3.31 -23.45
CA ILE A 147 26.80 2.85 -24.81
C ILE A 147 27.45 3.76 -25.85
N ALA A 148 27.37 5.08 -25.69
CA ALA A 148 28.00 6.02 -26.61
C ALA A 148 29.53 5.84 -26.67
N LEU A 149 30.17 5.66 -25.51
CA LEU A 149 31.61 5.40 -25.41
C LEU A 149 32.00 4.07 -26.07
N LEU A 150 31.25 3.01 -25.81
CA LEU A 150 31.49 1.69 -26.43
C LEU A 150 31.30 1.73 -27.95
N LEU A 151 30.28 2.45 -28.44
CA LEU A 151 30.07 2.64 -29.88
C LEU A 151 31.23 3.41 -30.52
N GLN A 152 31.76 4.43 -29.85
CA GLN A 152 32.92 5.18 -30.32
C GLN A 152 34.19 4.30 -30.34
N GLN A 153 34.44 3.54 -29.27
CA GLN A 153 35.56 2.60 -29.20
C GLN A 153 35.47 1.55 -30.30
N ASN A 154 34.28 0.99 -30.53
CA ASN A 154 34.07 0.00 -31.57
C ASN A 154 34.39 0.58 -32.95
N LYS A 155 33.89 1.79 -33.26
CA LYS A 155 34.22 2.51 -34.51
C LYS A 155 35.72 2.76 -34.67
N ASN A 156 36.39 3.19 -33.60
CA ASN A 156 37.84 3.41 -33.62
C ASN A 156 38.59 2.12 -33.90
N LEU A 157 38.25 1.03 -33.20
CA LEU A 157 38.87 -0.28 -33.39
C LEU A 157 38.61 -0.84 -34.79
N THR A 158 37.40 -0.67 -35.34
CA THR A 158 37.12 -1.08 -36.73
C THR A 158 37.96 -0.28 -37.73
N GLY A 159 38.10 1.04 -37.51
CA GLY A 159 38.96 1.89 -38.32
C GLY A 159 40.44 1.50 -38.23
N GLU A 160 40.95 1.25 -37.03
CA GLU A 160 42.31 0.78 -36.80
C GLU A 160 42.55 -0.58 -37.47
N LEU A 161 41.63 -1.55 -37.30
CA LEU A 161 41.72 -2.85 -37.95
C LEU A 161 41.76 -2.71 -39.47
N HIS A 162 40.94 -1.84 -40.06
CA HIS A 162 40.97 -1.60 -41.50
C HIS A 162 42.29 -0.98 -41.96
N ALA A 163 42.81 0.03 -41.25
CA ALA A 163 44.10 0.65 -41.57
C ALA A 163 45.26 -0.35 -41.47
N TRP A 164 45.21 -1.22 -40.46
CA TRP A 164 46.18 -2.32 -40.29
C TRP A 164 46.09 -3.34 -41.42
N ARG A 165 44.89 -3.75 -41.84
CA ARG A 165 44.71 -4.68 -42.97
C ARG A 165 45.32 -4.14 -44.27
N LEU A 166 45.12 -2.85 -44.58
CA LEU A 166 45.72 -2.22 -45.76
C LEU A 166 47.25 -2.15 -45.70
N SER A 167 47.82 -2.11 -44.49
CA SER A 167 49.27 -2.05 -44.26
C SER A 167 49.93 -3.43 -44.16
N ALA A 168 49.18 -4.51 -44.39
CA ALA A 168 49.62 -5.88 -44.15
C ALA A 168 50.55 -6.45 -45.23
N VAL A 169 50.56 -5.87 -46.44
CA VAL A 169 51.37 -6.30 -47.59
C VAL A 169 52.59 -5.40 -47.74
N LYS A 170 53.79 -5.99 -47.69
CA LYS A 170 55.07 -5.31 -47.92
C LYS A 170 55.94 -6.12 -48.88
N ASP A 171 56.92 -5.43 -49.49
CA ASP A 171 58.01 -6.01 -50.28
C ASP A 171 57.55 -7.08 -51.30
N VAL A 172 56.91 -6.61 -52.36
CA VAL A 172 56.44 -7.43 -53.47
C VAL A 172 57.54 -7.63 -54.51
N ARG A 173 57.84 -8.89 -54.84
CA ARG A 173 58.76 -9.24 -55.93
C ARG A 173 58.10 -10.19 -56.91
N VAL A 174 58.21 -9.90 -58.21
CA VAL A 174 57.65 -10.73 -59.28
C VAL A 174 58.77 -11.30 -60.14
N GLU A 175 58.81 -12.62 -60.26
CA GLU A 175 59.83 -13.37 -60.97
C GLU A 175 59.19 -14.29 -62.03
N PRO A 176 59.19 -13.84 -63.30
CA PRO A 176 58.74 -14.66 -64.42
C PRO A 176 59.85 -15.59 -64.94
N TYR A 177 59.53 -16.88 -65.06
CA TYR A 177 60.45 -17.94 -65.47
C TYR A 177 60.05 -18.58 -66.79
N ARG A 178 61.03 -18.87 -67.66
CA ARG A 178 60.87 -19.73 -68.85
C ARG A 178 61.26 -21.18 -68.54
N LYS A 179 61.20 -22.06 -69.55
CA LYS A 179 61.73 -23.43 -69.46
C LYS A 179 63.19 -23.43 -68.95
N ASN A 180 63.53 -24.33 -68.03
CA ASN A 180 64.81 -24.40 -67.31
C ASN A 180 65.06 -23.26 -66.29
N GLU A 181 64.00 -22.70 -65.69
CA GLU A 181 64.08 -21.76 -64.56
C GLU A 181 64.93 -20.50 -64.82
N ARG A 182 65.04 -20.08 -66.08
CA ARG A 182 65.71 -18.82 -66.43
C ARG A 182 64.69 -17.67 -66.39
N LEU A 183 65.08 -16.53 -65.85
CA LEU A 183 64.22 -15.33 -65.82
C LEU A 183 63.90 -14.85 -67.24
N THR A 184 62.66 -14.39 -67.47
CA THR A 184 62.24 -13.82 -68.75
C THR A 184 61.21 -12.71 -68.60
N LEU A 185 61.42 -11.59 -69.29
CA LEU A 185 60.45 -10.48 -69.31
C LEU A 185 59.42 -10.61 -70.46
N ARG A 186 59.49 -11.68 -71.27
CA ARG A 186 58.64 -11.88 -72.44
C ARG A 186 57.44 -12.77 -72.11
N ALA A 187 56.22 -12.24 -72.25
CA ALA A 187 54.97 -12.93 -71.89
C ALA A 187 54.88 -14.34 -72.51
N ARG A 188 55.08 -14.41 -73.84
CA ARG A 188 54.99 -15.65 -74.63
C ARG A 188 56.02 -16.72 -74.23
N LYS A 189 57.08 -16.34 -73.51
CA LYS A 189 58.14 -17.25 -73.04
C LYS A 189 57.98 -17.63 -71.56
N THR A 190 57.11 -16.95 -70.82
CA THR A 190 56.83 -17.24 -69.41
C THR A 190 56.05 -18.55 -69.32
N ARG A 191 56.57 -19.46 -68.50
CA ARG A 191 55.96 -20.77 -68.20
C ARG A 191 55.63 -20.95 -66.72
N LYS A 192 56.20 -20.11 -65.86
CA LYS A 192 55.94 -20.07 -64.42
C LYS A 192 56.10 -18.63 -63.96
N LEU A 193 55.14 -18.12 -63.22
CA LEU A 193 55.18 -16.81 -62.59
C LEU A 193 55.26 -17.03 -61.08
N VAL A 194 56.27 -16.48 -60.42
CA VAL A 194 56.39 -16.53 -58.97
C VAL A 194 56.28 -15.12 -58.42
N VAL A 195 55.38 -14.91 -57.47
CA VAL A 195 55.20 -13.63 -56.79
C VAL A 195 55.51 -13.85 -55.32
N HIS A 196 56.56 -13.21 -54.83
CA HIS A 196 56.92 -13.19 -53.42
C HIS A 196 56.32 -11.95 -52.78
N VAL A 197 55.66 -12.12 -51.65
CA VAL A 197 55.05 -11.04 -50.88
C VAL A 197 55.34 -11.26 -49.41
N ASP A 198 55.74 -10.20 -48.71
CA ASP A 198 55.85 -10.22 -47.26
C ASP A 198 54.51 -9.78 -46.66
N VAL A 199 53.82 -10.73 -46.01
CA VAL A 199 52.49 -10.51 -45.42
C VAL A 199 52.58 -10.66 -43.91
N ALA A 200 51.81 -9.90 -43.14
CA ALA A 200 51.79 -10.02 -41.68
C ALA A 200 51.53 -11.49 -41.24
N SER A 201 52.25 -11.96 -40.22
CA SER A 201 52.28 -13.39 -39.83
C SER A 201 50.91 -13.97 -39.48
N ARG A 202 50.02 -13.15 -38.91
CA ARG A 202 48.64 -13.48 -38.48
C ARG A 202 47.62 -13.54 -39.62
N VAL A 203 47.98 -13.16 -40.85
CA VAL A 203 47.09 -13.28 -42.01
C VAL A 203 47.08 -14.73 -42.46
N GLU A 204 45.98 -15.42 -42.24
CA GLU A 204 45.75 -16.80 -42.69
C GLU A 204 45.02 -16.78 -44.05
N ASP A 205 44.96 -17.92 -44.74
CA ASP A 205 44.13 -18.11 -45.94
C ASP A 205 44.30 -17.08 -47.08
N LEU A 206 45.57 -16.85 -47.45
CA LEU A 206 45.92 -16.01 -48.59
C LEU A 206 45.50 -16.62 -49.93
N GLN A 207 44.66 -15.90 -50.65
CA GLN A 207 44.25 -16.20 -52.00
C GLN A 207 44.82 -15.15 -52.96
N PHE A 208 45.04 -15.56 -54.20
CA PHE A 208 45.53 -14.67 -55.24
C PHE A 208 44.65 -14.76 -56.46
N ARG A 209 44.34 -13.60 -57.02
CA ARG A 209 43.54 -13.46 -58.23
C ARG A 209 44.37 -12.72 -59.27
N ILE A 210 44.50 -13.31 -60.45
CA ILE A 210 45.24 -12.70 -61.57
C ILE A 210 44.23 -12.31 -62.65
N THR A 211 44.30 -11.06 -63.10
CA THR A 211 43.47 -10.51 -64.17
C THR A 211 44.34 -10.25 -65.38
N ASP A 212 43.92 -10.75 -66.54
CA ASP A 212 44.63 -10.61 -67.82
C ASP A 212 44.49 -9.17 -68.39
N PRO A 213 45.25 -8.82 -69.45
CA PRO A 213 45.16 -7.50 -70.08
C PRO A 213 43.80 -7.19 -70.73
N ALA A 214 42.97 -8.21 -70.96
CA ALA A 214 41.61 -8.08 -71.48
C ALA A 214 40.57 -7.94 -70.35
N GLY A 215 40.98 -7.96 -69.08
CA GLY A 215 40.11 -7.84 -67.91
C GLY A 215 39.49 -9.16 -67.43
N ARG A 216 39.90 -10.31 -67.97
CA ARG A 216 39.40 -11.63 -67.58
C ARG A 216 40.20 -12.17 -66.40
N VAL A 217 39.50 -12.72 -65.41
CA VAL A 217 40.13 -13.39 -64.27
C VAL A 217 40.62 -14.77 -64.71
N LEU A 218 41.91 -15.04 -64.52
CA LEU A 218 42.52 -16.33 -64.79
C LEU A 218 42.11 -17.31 -63.69
N SER A 219 41.10 -18.15 -63.99
CA SER A 219 40.60 -19.23 -63.11
C SER A 219 41.46 -20.50 -63.22
N ALA A 220 41.07 -21.56 -62.51
CA ALA A 220 41.76 -22.86 -62.54
C ALA A 220 41.85 -23.50 -63.95
N GLU A 221 41.03 -23.06 -64.90
CA GLU A 221 41.06 -23.50 -66.30
C GLU A 221 42.24 -22.88 -67.08
N ALA A 222 42.66 -21.67 -66.69
CA ALA A 222 43.77 -20.94 -67.31
C ALA A 222 45.15 -21.31 -66.74
N GLY A 223 45.20 -22.13 -65.70
CA GLY A 223 46.45 -22.59 -65.08
C GLY A 223 46.30 -23.00 -63.62
N LYS A 224 47.39 -23.49 -63.04
CA LYS A 224 47.45 -23.88 -61.63
C LYS A 224 48.04 -22.75 -60.78
N ILE A 225 47.31 -22.30 -59.78
CA ILE A 225 47.78 -21.40 -58.73
C ILE A 225 48.08 -22.25 -57.49
N SER A 226 49.26 -22.08 -56.90
CA SER A 226 49.61 -22.68 -55.62
C SER A 226 50.28 -21.66 -54.73
N THR A 227 49.88 -21.63 -53.47
CA THR A 227 50.46 -20.74 -52.45
C THR A 227 51.36 -21.57 -51.54
N THR A 228 52.59 -21.11 -51.33
CA THR A 228 53.54 -21.73 -50.41
C THR A 228 54.16 -20.66 -49.53
N VAL A 229 54.18 -20.88 -48.22
CA VAL A 229 54.98 -20.05 -47.31
C VAL A 229 56.45 -20.38 -47.58
N VAL A 230 57.21 -19.40 -48.04
CA VAL A 230 58.63 -19.61 -48.35
C VAL A 230 59.42 -19.26 -47.11
N ASN A 231 60.04 -20.28 -46.51
CA ASN A 231 61.19 -20.07 -45.63
C ASN A 231 62.40 -19.73 -46.50
N ASP A 232 62.31 -18.64 -47.27
CA ASP A 232 63.46 -18.02 -47.90
C ASP A 232 64.24 -17.49 -46.74
N GLY A 233 65.23 -18.25 -46.27
CA GLY A 233 65.99 -17.99 -45.05
C GLY A 233 66.29 -16.51 -44.91
N ILE A 234 65.39 -15.78 -44.25
CA ILE A 234 65.65 -14.49 -43.66
C ILE A 234 66.73 -14.91 -42.69
N PRO A 235 68.02 -14.62 -42.96
CA PRO A 235 69.01 -14.96 -41.96
C PRO A 235 68.48 -14.27 -40.70
N PRO A 236 68.32 -14.99 -39.57
CA PRO A 236 68.03 -14.30 -38.33
C PRO A 236 69.05 -13.18 -38.29
N LYS A 237 68.58 -11.93 -38.28
CA LYS A 237 69.48 -10.80 -38.31
C LYS A 237 70.18 -10.90 -36.97
N TYR A 238 71.36 -11.54 -36.95
CA TYR A 238 72.11 -11.80 -35.74
C TYR A 238 72.55 -10.45 -35.23
N VAL A 239 71.72 -9.83 -34.39
CA VAL A 239 72.10 -8.69 -33.58
C VAL A 239 72.85 -9.27 -32.39
N ALA A 240 74.16 -9.06 -32.35
CA ALA A 240 74.95 -9.31 -31.14
C ALA A 240 74.46 -8.34 -30.05
N SER A 241 73.52 -8.80 -29.22
CA SER A 241 73.08 -8.07 -28.03
C SER A 241 73.19 -8.99 -26.82
N THR A 242 73.81 -8.47 -25.77
CA THR A 242 74.06 -9.18 -24.49
C THR A 242 72.82 -9.29 -23.60
N ARG A 243 71.64 -8.89 -24.08
CA ARG A 243 70.36 -9.08 -23.37
C ARG A 243 69.54 -10.15 -24.08
N GLN A 244 69.25 -11.25 -23.38
CA GLN A 244 68.24 -12.24 -23.78
C GLN A 244 66.89 -11.55 -23.94
N THR A 245 66.66 -11.02 -25.12
CA THR A 245 65.35 -10.57 -25.56
C THR A 245 64.92 -11.65 -26.51
N VAL A 246 63.88 -12.40 -26.14
CA VAL A 246 63.21 -13.34 -27.04
C VAL A 246 62.98 -12.59 -28.35
N LEU A 247 63.63 -13.02 -29.43
CA LEU A 247 63.42 -12.47 -30.76
C LEU A 247 61.93 -12.64 -31.04
N LYS A 248 61.18 -11.53 -30.96
CA LYS A 248 59.78 -11.48 -31.35
C LYS A 248 59.68 -12.12 -32.71
N GLU A 249 58.74 -13.06 -32.85
CA GLU A 249 58.34 -13.64 -34.13
C GLU A 249 58.33 -12.53 -35.18
N TYR A 250 58.99 -12.78 -36.32
CA TYR A 250 59.01 -11.81 -37.39
C TYR A 250 57.56 -11.39 -37.70
N PRO A 251 57.23 -10.09 -37.68
CA PRO A 251 55.85 -9.64 -37.84
C PRO A 251 55.30 -9.95 -39.23
N TYR A 252 56.14 -10.41 -40.15
CA TYR A 252 55.82 -10.76 -41.52
C TYR A 252 56.36 -12.16 -41.85
N LYS A 253 55.59 -12.90 -42.65
CA LYS A 253 55.96 -14.15 -43.31
C LYS A 253 56.02 -13.91 -44.82
N ARG A 254 57.02 -14.47 -45.48
CA ARG A 254 57.12 -14.43 -46.94
C ARG A 254 56.27 -15.53 -47.55
N VAL A 255 55.37 -15.15 -48.45
CA VAL A 255 54.51 -16.07 -49.17
C VAL A 255 54.84 -15.97 -50.65
N ALA A 256 55.07 -17.13 -51.28
CA ALA A 256 55.17 -17.22 -52.73
C ALA A 256 53.87 -17.76 -53.30
N MET A 257 53.27 -16.97 -54.18
CA MET A 257 52.30 -17.47 -55.14
C MET A 257 53.06 -17.97 -56.36
N VAL A 258 52.79 -19.22 -56.75
CA VAL A 258 53.26 -19.79 -58.00
C VAL A 258 52.08 -19.98 -58.94
N PHE A 259 52.12 -19.32 -60.09
CA PHE A 259 51.16 -19.50 -61.17
C PHE A 259 51.82 -20.17 -62.38
N THR A 260 51.25 -21.28 -62.82
CA THR A 260 51.70 -22.01 -64.01
C THR A 260 50.58 -21.97 -65.05
N PRO A 261 50.69 -21.10 -66.07
CA PRO A 261 49.63 -20.95 -67.07
C PRO A 261 49.55 -22.19 -67.98
N SER A 262 48.32 -22.60 -68.30
CA SER A 262 48.06 -23.69 -69.27
C SER A 262 48.43 -23.27 -70.70
N GLU A 263 48.17 -22.00 -71.02
CA GLU A 263 48.46 -21.39 -72.32
C GLU A 263 49.59 -20.34 -72.24
N ARG A 264 50.02 -19.81 -73.40
CA ARG A 264 51.05 -18.76 -73.44
C ARG A 264 50.43 -17.43 -73.03
N LEU A 265 51.07 -16.72 -72.11
CA LEU A 265 50.66 -15.38 -71.72
C LEU A 265 50.78 -14.39 -72.89
N GLU A 266 49.79 -13.50 -73.00
CA GLU A 266 49.80 -12.37 -73.93
C GLU A 266 50.60 -11.19 -73.39
N ALA A 267 51.12 -10.35 -74.29
CA ALA A 267 51.79 -9.11 -73.89
C ALA A 267 50.75 -8.11 -73.39
N GLY A 268 51.05 -7.42 -72.29
CA GLY A 268 50.10 -6.49 -71.67
C GLY A 268 50.34 -6.30 -70.17
N ILE A 269 49.38 -5.64 -69.51
CA ILE A 269 49.40 -5.38 -68.08
C ILE A 269 48.51 -6.39 -67.38
N TYR A 270 49.07 -7.16 -66.47
CA TYR A 270 48.35 -8.08 -65.61
C TYR A 270 48.20 -7.47 -64.24
N GLN A 271 47.02 -7.59 -63.64
CA GLN A 271 46.77 -7.20 -62.26
C GLN A 271 46.75 -8.44 -61.39
N ILE A 272 47.44 -8.41 -60.26
CA ILE A 272 47.46 -9.49 -59.27
C ILE A 272 46.93 -8.91 -57.97
N ASP A 273 45.76 -9.37 -57.57
CA ASP A 273 45.11 -9.02 -56.31
C ASP A 273 45.43 -10.10 -55.26
N ILE A 274 45.81 -9.65 -54.08
CA ILE A 274 46.10 -10.46 -52.91
C ILE A 274 44.89 -10.33 -51.99
N LEU A 275 44.29 -11.47 -51.67
CA LEU A 275 43.03 -11.56 -50.95
C LEU A 275 43.26 -12.32 -49.65
N ASN A 276 42.59 -11.88 -48.59
CA ASN A 276 42.38 -12.66 -47.38
C ASN A 276 40.87 -12.95 -47.31
N ASP A 277 40.51 -14.23 -47.38
CA ASP A 277 39.14 -14.70 -47.65
C ASP A 277 38.53 -14.06 -48.91
N THR A 278 37.76 -12.99 -48.74
CA THR A 278 37.07 -12.26 -49.81
C THR A 278 37.53 -10.80 -49.95
N GLU A 279 38.31 -10.29 -48.99
CA GLU A 279 38.75 -8.89 -48.96
C GLU A 279 40.14 -8.72 -49.58
N SER A 280 40.31 -7.68 -50.40
CA SER A 280 41.60 -7.34 -51.00
C SER A 280 42.50 -6.66 -49.98
N ILE A 281 43.64 -7.29 -49.69
CA ILE A 281 44.66 -6.76 -48.78
C ILE A 281 45.81 -6.09 -49.53
N GLY A 282 45.87 -6.24 -50.86
CA GLY A 282 46.85 -5.59 -51.71
C GLY A 282 46.62 -5.89 -53.19
N SER A 283 47.10 -5.01 -54.07
CA SER A 283 47.11 -5.26 -55.51
C SER A 283 48.43 -4.79 -56.10
N LEU A 284 48.88 -5.47 -57.15
CA LEU A 284 50.08 -5.11 -57.90
C LEU A 284 49.81 -5.27 -59.40
N GLN A 285 50.54 -4.51 -60.22
CA GLN A 285 50.46 -4.59 -61.67
C GLN A 285 51.81 -4.99 -62.27
N VAL A 286 51.78 -5.92 -63.23
CA VAL A 286 52.98 -6.42 -63.92
C VAL A 286 52.80 -6.23 -65.42
N LYS A 287 53.75 -5.53 -66.05
CA LYS A 287 53.77 -5.33 -67.50
C LYS A 287 54.71 -6.33 -68.16
N PHE A 288 54.16 -7.23 -68.98
CA PHE A 288 54.96 -8.13 -69.83
C PHE A 288 55.10 -7.60 -71.25
N ARG A 289 56.27 -7.88 -71.85
CA ARG A 289 56.58 -7.54 -73.26
C ARG A 289 56.41 -8.72 -74.20
#